data_AF-A0A947S689-F1
#
_entry.id   AF-A0A947S689-F1
#
_cell.length_a   1.000
_cell.length_b   1.000
_cell.length_c   1.000
_cell.angle_alpha   90.00
_cell.angle_beta   90.00
_cell.angle_gamma   90.00
#
_symmetry.space_group_name_H-M   'P 1'
#
loop_
_entity.id
_entity.type
_entity.pdbx_description
1 polymer ?
#
loop_
_entity_poly.entity_id
_entity_poly.type
_entity_poly.pdbx_seq_one_letter_code
_entity_poly.pdbx_strand_id
1 'polypeptide(L)' 'MRKIKKNKFFEPVSKLLILASFASILLAFWGFAYSDIVLASTQWLLVSLVLAVFALYARIEMR' A
#
# COMPACT_ATOMS: atom_id res chain seq x y z
N MET A 1 0.88 49.55 14.06
CA MET A 1 1.15 48.09 14.05
C MET A 1 0.15 47.39 14.97
N ARG A 2 -0.83 46.65 14.43
CA ARG A 2 -1.74 45.80 15.24
C ARG A 2 -0.98 44.54 15.66
N LYS A 3 -0.78 44.34 16.97
CA LYS A 3 -0.22 43.10 17.52
C LYS A 3 -1.28 41.99 17.43
N ILE A 4 -1.05 40.98 16.60
CA ILE A 4 -1.89 39.78 16.54
C ILE A 4 -1.71 39.03 17.86
N LYS A 5 -2.79 38.90 18.63
CA LYS A 5 -2.80 38.16 19.90
C LYS A 5 -2.65 36.68 19.57
N LYS A 6 -1.53 36.05 19.92
CA LYS A 6 -1.33 34.60 19.75
C LYS A 6 -2.31 33.85 20.66
N ASN A 7 -3.27 33.14 20.06
CA ASN A 7 -4.21 32.31 20.78
C ASN A 7 -3.53 30.96 21.10
N LYS A 8 -3.04 30.80 22.34
CA LYS A 8 -2.29 29.60 22.79
C LYS A 8 -3.03 28.26 22.57
N PHE A 9 -4.35 28.29 22.44
CA PHE A 9 -5.18 27.10 22.17
C PHE A 9 -4.89 26.45 20.81
N PHE A 10 -4.53 27.24 19.79
CA PHE A 10 -4.32 26.73 18.44
C PHE A 10 -2.95 26.06 18.27
N GLU A 11 -1.96 26.37 19.12
CA GLU A 11 -0.62 25.75 19.05
C GLU A 11 -0.60 24.22 19.22
N PRO A 12 -1.25 23.62 20.24
CA PRO A 12 -1.27 22.16 20.38
C PRO A 12 -2.09 21.47 19.28
N VAL A 13 -3.20 22.07 18.86
CA VAL A 13 -4.06 21.55 17.78
C VAL A 13 -3.30 21.52 16.45
N SER A 14 -2.54 22.58 16.14
CA SER A 14 -1.72 22.66 14.93
C SER A 14 -0.66 21.56 14.87
N LYS A 15 0.02 21.31 15.99
CA LYS A 15 1.05 20.25 16.08
C LYS A 15 0.45 18.87 15.88
N LEU A 16 -0.73 18.64 16.46
CA LEU A 16 -1.43 17.36 16.34
C LEU A 16 -1.92 17.12 14.90
N LEU A 17 -2.42 18.17 14.24
CA LEU A 17 -2.81 18.11 12.83
C LEU A 17 -1.62 17.81 11.92
N ILE A 18 -0.47 18.45 12.15
CA ILE A 18 0.76 18.18 11.38
C ILE A 18 1.19 16.72 11.55
N LEU A 19 1.22 16.22 12.79
CA LEU A 19 1.58 14.82 13.07
C LEU A 19 0.61 13.84 12.38
N ALA A 20 -0.70 14.12 12.45
CA ALA A 20 -1.73 13.30 11.80
C ALA A 20 -1.61 13.31 10.27
N SER A 21 -1.20 14.43 9.67
CA SER A 21 -0.91 14.50 8.23
C SER A 21 0.25 13.60 7.85
N PHE A 22 1.36 13.62 8.60
CA PHE A 22 2.49 12.72 8.36
C PHE A 22 2.10 11.25 8.51
N ALA A 23 1.35 10.92 9.57
CA ALA A 23 0.85 9.57 9.78
C ALA A 23 -0.05 9.09 8.62
N SER A 24 -0.93 9.96 8.11
CA SER A 24 -1.81 9.64 6.98
C SER A 24 -1.03 9.35 5.70
N ILE A 25 0.04 10.11 5.43
CA ILE A 25 0.90 9.87 4.26
C ILE A 25 1.57 8.49 4.35
N LEU A 26 2.09 8.13 5.52
CA LEU A 26 2.74 6.83 5.73
C LEU A 26 1.75 5.66 5.60
N LEU A 27 0.55 5.81 6.16
CA LEU A 27 -0.51 4.81 6.04
C LEU A 27 -0.99 4.65 4.58
N ALA A 28 -1.10 5.76 3.84
CA ALA A 28 -1.44 5.72 2.42
C ALA A 28 -0.37 5.00 1.59
N PHE A 29 0.91 5.30 1.85
CA PHE A 29 2.04 4.61 1.21
C PHE A 29 2.04 3.11 1.51
N TRP A 30 1.79 2.73 2.76
CA TRP A 30 1.70 1.33 3.16
C TRP A 30 0.55 0.59 2.45
N GLY A 31 -0.64 1.21 2.40
CA GLY A 31 -1.80 0.64 1.70
C GLY A 31 -1.58 0.46 0.20
N PHE A 32 -0.89 1.42 -0.44
CA PHE A 32 -0.48 1.32 -1.84
C PHE A 32 0.49 0.15 -2.07
N ALA A 33 1.61 0.13 -1.32
CA ALA A 33 2.63 -0.91 -1.47
C ALA A 33 2.09 -2.33 -1.18
N TYR A 34 1.22 -2.46 -0.18
CA TYR A 34 0.56 -3.73 0.12
C TYR A 34 -0.32 -4.22 -1.05
N SER A 35 -1.09 -3.32 -1.65
CA SER A 35 -1.97 -3.66 -2.77
C SER A 35 -1.18 -4.16 -3.98
N ASP A 36 -0.07 -3.51 -4.31
CA ASP A 36 0.81 -3.94 -5.41
C ASP A 36 1.44 -5.31 -5.15
N ILE A 37 1.88 -5.59 -3.92
CA ILE A 37 2.47 -6.89 -3.55
C ILE A 37 1.45 -8.02 -3.66
N VAL A 38 0.22 -7.80 -3.18
CA VAL A 38 -0.85 -8.81 -3.26
C VAL A 38 -1.24 -9.07 -4.72
N LEU A 39 -1.37 -8.02 -5.52
CA LEU A 39 -1.73 -8.16 -6.93
C LEU A 39 -0.62 -8.88 -7.72
N ALA A 40 0.64 -8.52 -7.51
CA ALA A 40 1.76 -9.19 -8.17
C ALA A 40 1.88 -10.67 -7.77
N SER A 41 1.76 -10.99 -6.47
CA SER A 41 1.89 -12.38 -5.99
C SER A 41 0.79 -13.31 -6.51
N THR A 42 -0.45 -12.83 -6.60
CA THR A 42 -1.57 -13.60 -7.17
C THR A 42 -1.39 -13.83 -8.68
N GLN A 43 -0.80 -12.88 -9.42
CA GLN A 43 -0.47 -13.05 -10.84
C GLN A 43 0.60 -14.13 -11.07
N TRP A 44 1.69 -14.12 -10.28
CA TRP A 44 2.74 -15.15 -10.36
C TRP A 44 2.24 -16.55 -10.00
N LEU A 45 1.28 -16.64 -9.07
CA LEU A 45 0.64 -17.90 -8.70
C LEU A 45 -0.19 -18.46 -9.87
N LEU A 46 -0.99 -17.61 -10.53
CA LEU A 46 -1.74 -17.98 -11.73
C LEU A 46 -0.83 -18.47 -12.86
N VAL A 47 0.28 -17.78 -13.12
CA VAL A 47 1.28 -18.21 -14.12
C VAL A 47 1.82 -19.60 -13.78
N SER A 48 2.21 -19.81 -12.52
CA SER A 48 2.73 -21.10 -12.05
C SER A 48 1.70 -22.23 -12.20
N LEU A 49 0.42 -21.95 -11.93
CA LEU A 49 -0.67 -22.91 -12.10
C LEU A 49 -0.84 -23.31 -13.57
N VAL A 50 -0.84 -22.34 -14.49
CA VAL A 50 -0.96 -22.61 -15.93
C VAL A 50 0.21 -23.45 -16.43
N LEU A 51 1.43 -23.11 -16.02
CA LEU A 51 2.62 -23.89 -16.37
C LEU A 51 2.56 -25.33 -15.82
N ALA A 52 2.05 -25.53 -14.60
CA ALA A 52 1.88 -26.85 -14.02
C ALA A 52 0.86 -27.70 -14.80
N VAL A 53 -0.27 -27.11 -15.20
CA VAL A 53 -1.28 -27.78 -16.04
C VAL A 53 -0.69 -28.15 -17.39
N PHE A 54 0.07 -27.24 -18.01
CA PHE A 54 0.71 -27.50 -19.30
C PHE A 54 1.77 -28.62 -19.20
N ALA A 55 2.57 -28.62 -18.14
CA ALA A 55 3.52 -29.70 -17.87
C ALA A 55 2.82 -31.06 -17.69
N LEU A 56 1.66 -31.08 -17.03
CA LEU A 56 0.85 -32.29 -16.89
C LEU A 56 0.30 -32.76 -18.24
N TYR A 57 -0.25 -31.85 -19.05
CA TYR A 57 -0.73 -32.16 -20.39
C TYR A 57 0.39 -32.73 -21.27
N ALA A 58 1.54 -32.07 -21.32
CA ALA A 58 2.70 -32.53 -22.09
C ALA A 58 3.15 -33.94 -21.67
N ARG A 59 3.10 -34.25 -20.36
CA ARG A 59 3.43 -35.59 -19.85
C ARG A 59 2.41 -36.66 -20.28
N ILE A 60 1.14 -36.30 -20.43
CA ILE A 60 0.09 -37.22 -20.88
C ILE A 60 0.22 -37.45 -22.39
N GLU A 61 0.44 -36.40 -23.18
CA GLU A 61 0.57 -36.48 -24.65
C GLU A 61 1.86 -37.20 -25.09
N MET A 62 2.98 -37.01 -24.38
CA MET A 62 4.26 -37.68 -24.70
C MET A 62 4.32 -39.16 -24.29
N ARG A 63 3.25 -39.71 -23.72
CA ARG A 63 3.14 -41.12 -23.34
C ARG A 63 2.45 -41.92 -24.43
#